data_AF-G7Y9E6-F1
#
_entry.id   AF-G7Y9E6-F1
#
_cell.length_a   1.000
_cell.length_b   1.000
_cell.length_c   1.000
_cell.angle_alpha   90.00
_cell.angle_beta   90.00
_cell.angle_gamma   90.00
#
_symmetry.space_group_name_H-M   'P 1'
#
loop_
_entity.id
_entity.type
_entity.pdbx_description
1 polymer ?
#
loop_
_entity_poly.entity_id
_entity_poly.type
_entity_poly.pdbx_seq_one_letter_code
_entity_poly.pdbx_strand_id
1 'polypeptide(L)' 'MIEGILKVPPADQLLLKHQTEMKNEKTLASYNLNAQTARAHMPATLGLCLRDKG' A
#
# COMPACT_ATOMS: atom_id res chain seq x y z
N MET A 1 -9.63 -3.93 -1.48
CA MET A 1 -9.56 -4.33 -0.05
C MET A 1 -9.55 -3.10 0.86
N ILE A 2 -8.59 -2.17 0.73
CA ILE A 2 -8.49 -0.97 1.58
C ILE A 2 -9.75 -0.09 1.49
N GLU A 3 -10.24 0.19 0.28
CA GLU A 3 -11.51 0.91 0.06
C GLU A 3 -12.69 0.29 0.83
N GLY A 4 -12.79 -1.05 0.86
CA GLY A 4 -13.85 -1.75 1.58
C GLY A 4 -13.81 -1.54 3.10
N ILE A 5 -12.63 -1.28 3.66
CA ILE A 5 -12.40 -1.07 5.09
C ILE A 5 -12.57 0.41 5.45
N LEU A 6 -11.87 1.30 4.74
CA LEU A 6 -11.83 2.74 5.05
C LEU A 6 -12.91 3.56 4.38
N LYS A 7 -13.62 3.00 3.39
CA LYS A 7 -14.65 3.68 2.58
C LYS A 7 -14.11 4.88 1.78
N VAL A 8 -12.84 4.83 1.38
CA VAL A 8 -12.19 5.84 0.51
C VAL A 8 -11.92 5.21 -0.86
N PRO A 9 -12.23 5.87 -1.99
CA PRO A 9 -11.92 5.34 -3.32
C PRO A 9 -10.41 5.18 -3.55
N PRO A 10 -9.96 4.22 -4.37
CA PRO A 10 -8.53 4.04 -4.68
C PRO A 10 -7.86 5.27 -5.31
N ALA A 11 -8.60 6.08 -6.08
CA ALA A 11 -8.09 7.31 -6.68
C ALA A 11 -7.67 8.38 -5.65
N ASP A 12 -8.21 8.28 -4.43
CA ASP A 12 -7.91 9.15 -3.29
C ASP A 12 -6.92 8.49 -2.31
N GLN A 13 -6.27 7.38 -2.69
CA GLN A 13 -5.29 6.66 -1.89
C GLN A 13 -3.93 6.64 -2.58
N LEU A 14 -2.86 6.77 -1.78
CA LEU A 14 -1.49 6.59 -2.21
C LEU A 14 -0.76 5.66 -1.25
N LEU A 15 -0.19 4.58 -1.78
CA LEU A 15 0.59 3.62 -1.01
C LEU A 15 2.08 3.94 -1.06
N LEU A 16 2.74 3.84 0.10
CA LEU A 16 4.17 4.07 0.26
C LEU A 16 4.85 2.80 0.79
N LYS A 17 5.93 2.38 0.14
CA LYS A 17 6.89 1.46 0.75
C LYS A 17 8.07 2.26 1.29
N HIS A 18 8.13 2.41 2.62
CA HIS A 18 8.99 3.40 3.27
C HIS A 18 8.70 4.81 2.70
N GLN A 19 9.59 5.38 1.90
CA GLN A 19 9.46 6.70 1.27
C GLN A 19 9.18 6.64 -0.23
N THR A 20 8.94 5.46 -0.79
CA THR A 20 8.72 5.28 -2.23
C THR A 20 7.25 5.07 -2.55
N GLU A 21 6.71 5.90 -3.45
CA GLU A 21 5.37 5.72 -3.98
C GLU A 21 5.22 4.42 -4.77
N MET A 22 4.14 3.70 -4.48
CA MET A 22 3.76 2.50 -5.20
C MET A 22 2.83 2.85 -6.37
N LYS A 23 3.11 2.25 -7.54
CA LYS A 23 2.34 2.44 -8.77
C LYS A 23 1.31 1.32 -8.92
N ASN A 24 0.10 1.66 -9.37
CA ASN A 24 -1.03 0.73 -9.42
C ASN A 24 -0.81 -0.41 -10.42
N GLU A 25 0.00 -0.18 -11.44
CA GLU A 25 0.32 -1.15 -12.50
C GLU A 25 1.40 -2.14 -12.06
N LYS A 26 2.08 -1.87 -10.94
CA LYS A 26 3.17 -2.69 -10.43
C LYS A 26 2.67 -3.65 -9.36
N THR A 27 3.15 -4.90 -9.43
CA THR A 27 2.85 -5.91 -8.41
C THR A 27 3.59 -5.62 -7.11
N LEU A 28 3.11 -6.18 -5.99
CA LEU A 28 3.75 -6.09 -4.68
C LEU A 28 5.20 -6.63 -4.70
N ALA A 29 5.44 -7.71 -5.46
CA ALA A 29 6.76 -8.31 -5.58
C ALA A 29 7.81 -7.35 -6.16
N SER A 30 7.40 -6.42 -7.03
CA SER A 30 8.31 -5.38 -7.57
C SER A 30 8.83 -4.40 -6.51
N TYR A 31 8.16 -4.34 -5.35
CA TYR A 31 8.55 -3.56 -4.16
C TYR A 31 9.15 -4.43 -3.06
N ASN A 32 9.61 -5.64 -3.40
CA ASN A 32 10.15 -6.63 -2.47
C ASN A 32 9.17 -7.00 -1.34
N LEU A 33 7.88 -7.04 -1.65
CA LEU A 33 6.82 -7.53 -0.77
C LEU A 33 6.40 -8.92 -1.26
N ASN A 34 6.97 -9.95 -0.65
CA ASN A 34 6.72 -11.35 -1.01
C ASN A 34 6.70 -12.23 0.25
N ALA A 35 6.46 -13.53 0.09
CA ALA A 35 6.35 -14.47 1.20
C ALA A 35 7.63 -14.59 2.05
N GLN A 36 8.80 -14.19 1.54
CA GLN A 36 10.04 -14.20 2.30
C GLN A 36 10.24 -12.93 3.12
N THR A 37 9.73 -11.79 2.67
CA THR A 37 9.96 -10.47 3.29
C THR A 37 8.75 -9.90 4.03
N ALA A 38 7.55 -10.42 3.79
CA ALA A 38 6.30 -10.03 4.44
C ALA A 38 5.63 -11.28 5.05
N ARG A 39 6.30 -11.88 6.04
CA ARG A 39 5.85 -13.13 6.67
C ARG A 39 4.69 -12.86 7.64
N ALA A 40 3.84 -13.86 7.89
CA ALA A 40 2.70 -13.70 8.80
C ALA A 40 3.10 -13.26 10.22
N HIS A 41 4.20 -13.81 10.76
CA HIS A 41 4.73 -13.44 12.08
C HIS A 41 5.60 -12.17 12.05
N MET A 42 5.90 -11.63 10.87
CA MET A 42 6.73 -10.45 10.68
C MET A 42 6.25 -9.68 9.44
N PRO A 43 5.05 -9.07 9.52
CA PRO A 43 4.41 -8.45 8.38
C PRO A 43 5.20 -7.23 7.91
N ALA A 44 5.14 -6.96 6.61
CA ALA A 44 5.72 -5.75 6.05
C ALA A 44 4.78 -4.56 6.23
N THR A 45 5.31 -3.43 6.69
CA THR A 45 4.56 -2.17 6.80
C THR A 45 4.51 -1.43 5.47
N LEU A 46 3.36 -0.81 5.22
CA LEU A 46 3.10 0.14 4.14
C LEU A 46 2.53 1.43 4.74
N GLY A 47 2.94 2.57 4.19
CA GLY A 47 2.28 3.84 4.43
C GLY A 47 1.06 3.98 3.54
N LEU A 48 0.02 4.63 4.05
CA LEU A 48 -1.18 5.00 3.32
C LEU A 48 -1.42 6.50 3.51
N CYS A 49 -1.44 7.24 2.40
CA CYS A 49 -1.84 8.63 2.37
C CYS A 49 -3.23 8.74 1.74
N LEU A 50 -4.07 9.62 2.28
CA LEU A 50 -5.38 9.93 1.74
C LEU A 50 -5.34 11.35 1.16
N ARG A 51 -5.97 11.55 0.00
CA ARG A 51 -6.11 12.88 -0.59
C ARG A 51 -6.99 13.74 0.31
N ASP A 52 -6.47 14.89 0.74
CA ASP A 52 -7.28 15.91 1.37
C ASP A 52 -8.16 16.60 0.31
N LYS A 53 -9.42 16.83 0.65
CA LYS A 53 -10.41 17.48 -0.24
C LYS A 53 -10.50 18.99 0.00
N GLY A 54 -9.60 19.54 0.80
CA GLY A 54 -9.48 20.97 1.09
C GLY A 54 -9.32 21.85 -0.15
#